data_AF-A0A970G1D1-F1
#
_entry.id   AF-A0A970G1D1-F1
#
_cell.length_a   1.000
_cell.length_b   1.000
_cell.length_c   1.000
_cell.angle_alpha   90.00
_cell.angle_beta   90.00
_cell.angle_gamma   90.00
#
_symmetry.space_group_name_H-M   'P 1'
#
loop_
_entity.id
_entity.type
_entity.pdbx_description
1 polymer ?
#
loop_
_entity_poly.entity_id
_entity_poly.type
_entity_poly.pdbx_seq_one_letter_code
_entity_poly.pdbx_strand_id
1 'polypeptide(L)'
;GALESVVLGIGINVEPPPGGFPEELRPIAAPLYDKAAPAGIKSRLIAAVLSRLSDILPRLEEKPHLAEYKRRMFLTGREVDVVSGGEARRAGVLGVDDDFRLLVRYDNGETDALMSGEVRVVPERGGA
;
A
#
# COMPACT_ATOMS: atom_id res chain seq x y z
N GLY A 1 0.58 4.61 29.76
CA GLY A 1 -0.62 3.99 29.19
C GLY A 1 -0.18 3.02 28.13
N ALA A 2 -0.68 1.78 28.16
CA ALA A 2 -0.48 0.82 27.10
C ALA A 2 -1.64 0.91 26.11
N LEU A 3 -1.39 0.57 24.85
CA LEU A 3 -2.43 0.48 23.82
C LEU A 3 -3.41 -0.65 24.18
N GLU A 4 -4.66 -0.32 24.49
CA GLU A 4 -5.66 -1.32 24.92
C GLU A 4 -6.39 -1.98 23.74
N SER A 5 -6.53 -1.29 22.62
CA SER A 5 -7.16 -1.84 21.41
C SER A 5 -6.77 -1.09 20.14
N VAL A 6 -6.95 -1.75 18.99
CA VAL A 6 -6.77 -1.20 17.64
C VAL A 6 -7.99 -1.58 16.80
N VAL A 7 -8.51 -0.61 16.04
CA VAL A 7 -9.57 -0.85 15.05
C VAL A 7 -8.94 -0.87 13.66
N LEU A 8 -8.99 -2.02 12.99
CA LEU A 8 -8.47 -2.21 11.63
C LEU A 8 -9.61 -2.19 10.61
N GLY A 9 -9.55 -1.27 9.64
CA GLY A 9 -10.45 -1.24 8.48
C GLY A 9 -9.77 -1.78 7.23
N ILE A 10 -10.40 -2.72 6.53
CA ILE A 10 -9.92 -3.26 5.24
C ILE A 10 -11.03 -3.10 4.19
N GLY A 11 -10.73 -2.36 3.12
CA GLY A 11 -11.60 -2.21 1.95
C GLY A 11 -11.02 -2.94 0.74
N ILE A 12 -11.85 -3.70 0.03
CA ILE A 12 -11.47 -4.39 -1.21
C ILE A 12 -12.54 -4.14 -2.27
N ASN A 13 -12.16 -3.56 -3.40
CA ASN A 13 -13.03 -3.38 -4.55
C ASN A 13 -13.23 -4.74 -5.23
N VAL A 14 -14.35 -5.42 -4.99
CA VAL A 14 -14.61 -6.75 -5.59
C VAL A 14 -15.17 -6.61 -7.00
N GLU A 15 -16.13 -5.72 -7.19
CA GLU A 15 -16.85 -5.47 -8.44
C GLU A 15 -16.81 -3.98 -8.77
N PRO A 16 -17.04 -3.56 -10.03
CA PRO A 16 -17.22 -2.16 -10.35
C PRO A 16 -18.45 -1.61 -9.61
N PRO A 17 -18.39 -0.38 -9.08
CA PRO A 17 -19.57 0.25 -8.50
C PRO A 17 -20.64 0.48 -9.59
N PRO A 18 -21.94 0.57 -9.22
CA PRO A 18 -22.99 0.96 -10.15
C PRO A 18 -22.65 2.29 -10.83
N GLY A 19 -22.69 2.35 -12.16
CA GLY A 19 -22.27 3.52 -12.94
C GLY A 19 -20.75 3.67 -13.15
N GLY A 20 -19.95 2.73 -12.64
CA GLY A 20 -18.49 2.75 -12.75
C GLY A 20 -17.82 3.70 -11.77
N PHE A 21 -16.49 3.67 -11.72
CA PHE A 21 -15.74 4.58 -10.86
C PHE A 21 -15.94 6.04 -11.30
N PRO A 22 -16.01 6.99 -10.34
CA PRO A 22 -15.91 8.42 -10.61
C PRO A 22 -14.67 8.74 -11.46
N GLU A 23 -14.75 9.77 -12.30
CA GLU A 23 -13.68 10.11 -13.26
C GLU A 23 -12.30 10.23 -12.61
N GLU A 24 -12.23 10.90 -11.46
CA GLU A 24 -11.02 11.08 -10.66
C GLU A 24 -10.39 9.77 -10.15
N LEU A 25 -11.18 8.71 -9.97
CA LEU A 25 -10.72 7.42 -9.46
C LEU A 25 -10.41 6.41 -10.55
N ARG A 26 -10.98 6.56 -11.76
CA ARG A 26 -10.74 5.64 -12.89
C ARG A 26 -9.26 5.33 -13.18
N PRO A 27 -8.31 6.29 -13.13
CA PRO A 27 -6.91 5.97 -13.41
C PRO A 27 -6.19 5.23 -12.27
N ILE A 28 -6.75 5.21 -11.06
CA ILE A 28 -6.05 4.73 -9.85
C ILE A 28 -6.78 3.62 -9.08
N ALA A 29 -8.05 3.35 -9.40
CA ALA A 29 -8.86 2.33 -8.74
C ALA A 29 -9.32 1.26 -9.73
N ALA A 30 -9.18 0.00 -9.33
CA ALA A 30 -9.66 -1.15 -10.08
C ALA A 30 -10.39 -2.15 -9.16
N PRO A 31 -11.38 -2.89 -9.68
CA PRO A 31 -12.00 -4.00 -8.98
C PRO A 31 -11.24 -5.32 -9.22
N LEU A 32 -11.46 -6.33 -8.36
CA LEU A 32 -10.93 -7.68 -8.57
C LEU A 32 -11.56 -8.38 -9.78
N TYR A 33 -12.80 -8.02 -10.11
CA TYR A 33 -13.54 -8.53 -11.26
C TYR A 33 -14.02 -7.36 -12.12
N ASP A 34 -13.82 -7.43 -13.43
CA ASP A 34 -14.25 -6.38 -14.37
C ASP A 34 -15.78 -6.25 -14.50
N LYS A 35 -16.51 -7.25 -14.01
CA LYS A 35 -17.97 -7.38 -14.09
C LYS A 35 -18.49 -7.98 -12.78
N ALA A 36 -19.75 -8.47 -12.81
CA ALA A 36 -20.33 -9.23 -11.71
C ALA A 36 -19.40 -10.38 -11.30
N ALA A 37 -19.12 -10.44 -10.01
CA ALA A 37 -18.25 -11.43 -9.42
C ALA A 37 -19.02 -12.73 -9.16
N PRO A 38 -18.33 -13.88 -9.08
CA PRO A 38 -18.98 -15.16 -8.82
C PRO A 38 -19.80 -15.16 -7.53
N ALA A 39 -20.92 -15.87 -7.52
CA ALA A 39 -21.76 -16.00 -6.32
C ALA A 39 -20.94 -16.53 -5.13
N GLY A 40 -21.12 -15.90 -3.96
CA GLY A 40 -20.42 -16.28 -2.72
C GLY A 40 -18.94 -15.85 -2.63
N ILE A 41 -18.39 -15.17 -3.64
CA ILE A 41 -16.97 -14.79 -3.63
C ILE A 41 -16.61 -13.81 -2.51
N LYS A 42 -17.50 -12.89 -2.15
CA LYS A 42 -17.27 -11.91 -1.08
C LYS A 42 -17.04 -12.61 0.27
N SER A 43 -17.86 -13.61 0.58
CA SER A 43 -17.73 -14.43 1.78
C SER A 43 -16.44 -15.27 1.78
N ARG A 44 -16.09 -15.86 0.63
CA ARG A 44 -14.84 -16.62 0.48
C ARG A 44 -13.61 -15.73 0.63
N LEU A 45 -13.66 -14.52 0.07
CA LEU A 45 -12.59 -13.53 0.13
C LEU A 45 -12.36 -13.08 1.57
N ILE A 46 -13.42 -12.67 2.28
CA ILE A 46 -13.26 -12.22 3.67
C ILE A 46 -12.81 -13.37 4.58
N ALA A 47 -13.31 -14.59 4.36
CA ALA A 47 -12.83 -15.76 5.08
C ALA A 47 -11.32 -15.97 4.86
N ALA A 48 -10.84 -15.88 3.61
CA ALA A 48 -9.43 -16.02 3.31
C ALA A 48 -8.57 -14.89 3.94
N VAL A 49 -9.05 -13.65 3.91
CA VAL A 49 -8.38 -12.51 4.56
C VAL A 49 -8.27 -12.74 6.07
N LEU A 50 -9.38 -13.09 6.73
CA LEU A 50 -9.42 -13.34 8.17
C LEU A 50 -8.53 -14.53 8.55
N SER A 51 -8.58 -15.64 7.81
CA SER A 51 -7.69 -16.78 8.05
C SER A 51 -6.22 -16.38 7.98
N ARG A 52 -5.83 -15.58 6.98
CA ARG A 52 -4.44 -15.11 6.88
C ARG A 52 -4.05 -14.13 7.97
N LEU A 53 -4.96 -13.25 8.39
CA LEU A 53 -4.70 -12.38 9.54
C LEU A 53 -4.53 -13.20 10.83
N SER A 54 -5.39 -14.18 11.07
CA SER A 54 -5.27 -15.08 12.22
C SER A 54 -3.96 -15.86 12.22
N ASP A 55 -3.46 -16.27 11.05
CA ASP A 55 -2.16 -16.96 10.92
C ASP A 55 -0.96 -16.03 11.23
N ILE A 56 -1.04 -14.75 10.83
CA ILE A 56 0.09 -13.81 10.87
C ILE A 56 0.17 -13.06 12.22
N LEU A 57 -0.96 -12.64 12.78
CA LEU A 57 -1.01 -11.77 13.96
C LEU A 57 -0.21 -12.29 15.16
N PRO A 58 -0.25 -13.59 15.52
CA PRO A 58 0.52 -14.11 16.65
C PRO A 58 2.04 -14.06 16.45
N ARG A 59 2.51 -13.93 15.21
CA ARG A 59 3.93 -13.98 14.81
C ARG A 59 4.40 -12.65 14.21
N LEU A 60 3.68 -11.56 14.48
CA LEU A 60 3.93 -10.28 13.83
C LEU A 60 5.36 -9.77 14.10
N GLU A 61 5.87 -9.98 15.31
CA GLU A 61 7.23 -9.60 15.73
C GLU A 61 8.33 -10.37 14.98
N GLU A 62 8.07 -11.59 14.54
CA GLU A 62 8.99 -12.38 13.71
C GLU A 62 9.08 -11.85 12.28
N LYS A 63 8.21 -10.91 11.90
CA LYS A 63 8.12 -10.30 10.57
C LYS A 63 8.12 -11.34 9.43
N PRO A 64 7.30 -12.42 9.49
CA PRO A 64 7.35 -13.52 8.52
C PRO A 64 6.99 -13.10 7.08
N HIS A 65 6.39 -11.92 6.94
CA HIS A 65 5.96 -11.34 5.68
C HIS A 65 6.97 -10.32 5.10
N LEU A 66 8.05 -9.98 5.80
CA LEU A 66 9.02 -8.96 5.37
C LEU A 66 9.64 -9.28 3.99
N ALA A 67 10.10 -10.51 3.79
CA ALA A 67 10.70 -10.93 2.53
C ALA A 67 9.70 -10.82 1.37
N GLU A 68 8.46 -11.27 1.59
CA GLU A 68 7.39 -11.18 0.59
C GLU A 68 6.97 -9.73 0.32
N TYR A 69 6.94 -8.89 1.36
CA TYR A 69 6.67 -7.46 1.26
C TYR A 69 7.72 -6.77 0.38
N LYS A 70 9.02 -6.97 0.66
CA LYS A 70 10.12 -6.41 -0.15
C LYS A 70 10.04 -6.89 -1.61
N ARG A 71 9.73 -8.17 -1.84
CA ARG A 71 9.59 -8.74 -3.18
C ARG A 71 8.44 -8.12 -3.99
N ARG A 72 7.33 -7.77 -3.33
CA ARG A 72 6.15 -7.17 -3.98
C ARG A 72 6.16 -5.64 -4.00
N MET A 73 7.16 -5.00 -3.41
CA MET A 73 7.25 -3.55 -3.31
C MET A 73 7.40 -2.92 -4.69
N PHE A 74 6.33 -2.33 -5.22
CA PHE A 74 6.30 -1.81 -6.58
C PHE A 74 6.93 -0.42 -6.73
N LEU A 75 7.25 0.27 -5.62
CA LEU A 75 7.85 1.61 -5.66
C LEU A 75 9.36 1.60 -5.81
N THR A 76 10.05 0.48 -5.53
CA THR A 76 11.52 0.45 -5.62
C THR A 76 11.98 0.85 -7.02
N GLY A 77 12.88 1.84 -7.09
CA GLY A 77 13.36 2.43 -8.34
C GLY A 77 12.47 3.52 -8.95
N ARG A 78 11.33 3.87 -8.31
CA ARG A 78 10.47 4.98 -8.76
C ARG A 78 10.76 6.27 -7.98
N GLU A 79 10.36 7.38 -8.59
CA GLU A 79 10.34 8.71 -7.95
C GLU A 79 9.02 8.91 -7.18
N VAL A 80 9.13 9.51 -5.99
CA VAL A 80 8.00 9.86 -5.12
C VAL A 80 8.15 11.28 -4.61
N ASP A 81 7.03 11.89 -4.18
CA ASP A 81 7.06 13.15 -3.44
C ASP A 81 6.86 12.81 -1.96
N VAL A 82 7.89 13.08 -1.16
CA VAL A 82 7.88 12.95 0.30
C VAL A 82 7.24 14.21 0.88
N VAL A 83 6.10 14.08 1.53
CA VAL A 83 5.35 15.16 2.16
C VAL A 83 5.58 15.13 3.66
N SER A 84 6.29 16.12 4.19
CA SER A 84 6.47 16.31 5.63
C SER A 84 6.29 17.78 5.99
N GLY A 85 5.59 18.06 7.09
CA GLY A 85 5.33 19.44 7.54
C GLY A 85 4.55 20.33 6.55
N GLY A 86 3.88 19.75 5.56
CA GLY A 86 3.17 20.47 4.50
C GLY A 86 4.02 20.80 3.26
N GLU A 87 5.30 20.44 3.25
CA GLU A 87 6.19 20.59 2.11
C GLU A 87 6.39 19.25 1.40
N ALA A 88 6.47 19.28 0.07
CA ALA A 88 6.73 18.11 -0.76
C ALA A 88 8.14 18.16 -1.35
N ARG A 89 8.93 17.12 -1.14
CA ARG A 89 10.30 16.96 -1.68
C ARG A 89 10.38 15.71 -2.53
N ARG A 90 10.93 15.83 -3.74
CA ARG A 90 11.15 14.68 -4.63
C ARG A 90 12.26 13.78 -4.10
N ALA A 91 12.05 12.47 -4.17
CA ALA A 91 13.05 11.48 -3.84
C ALA A 91 12.87 10.18 -4.64
N GLY A 92 13.98 9.54 -4.96
CA GLY A 92 14.01 8.21 -5.55
C GLY A 92 13.92 7.12 -4.46
N VAL A 93 13.08 6.12 -4.67
CA VAL A 93 12.89 5.01 -3.71
C VAL A 93 13.98 3.95 -3.89
N LEU A 94 14.75 3.71 -2.83
CA LEU A 94 15.80 2.70 -2.77
C LEU A 94 15.26 1.32 -2.38
N GLY A 95 14.18 1.27 -1.61
CA GLY A 95 13.61 0.02 -1.13
C GLY A 95 12.93 0.19 0.21
N VAL A 96 12.86 -0.91 0.95
CA VAL A 96 12.28 -0.98 2.29
C VAL A 96 13.25 -1.72 3.20
N ASP A 97 13.46 -1.20 4.40
CA ASP A 97 14.33 -1.83 5.39
C ASP A 97 13.60 -2.92 6.19
N ASP A 98 14.25 -3.44 7.23
CA ASP A 98 13.69 -4.52 8.05
C ASP A 98 12.60 -4.06 9.02
N ASP A 99 12.40 -2.74 9.17
CA ASP A 99 11.37 -2.11 10.01
C ASP A 99 10.19 -1.56 9.18
N PHE A 100 10.07 -2.00 7.93
CA PHE A 100 9.06 -1.53 6.97
C PHE A 100 9.12 -0.03 6.66
N ARG A 101 10.28 0.63 6.87
CA ARG A 101 10.47 2.02 6.48
C ARG A 101 10.82 2.13 5.01
N LEU A 102 10.26 3.13 4.33
CA LEU A 102 10.59 3.41 2.94
C LEU A 102 11.94 4.13 2.89
N LEU A 103 12.93 3.50 2.27
CA LEU A 103 14.24 4.09 2.05
C LEU A 103 14.21 4.96 0.80
N VAL A 104 14.57 6.23 0.94
CA VAL A 104 14.57 7.20 -0.17
C VAL A 104 15.91 7.91 -0.28
N ARG A 105 16.18 8.48 -1.46
CA ARG A 105 17.30 9.37 -1.73
C ARG A 105 16.82 10.63 -2.43
N TYR A 106 17.10 11.79 -1.84
CA TYR A 106 16.78 13.10 -2.40
C TYR A 106 17.82 13.54 -3.45
N ASP A 107 17.49 14.57 -4.23
CA ASP A 107 18.35 15.09 -5.31
C ASP A 107 19.71 15.60 -4.82
N ASN A 108 19.79 16.08 -3.58
CA ASN A 108 21.04 16.52 -2.94
C ASN A 108 21.92 15.34 -2.47
N GLY A 109 21.49 14.10 -2.68
CA GLY A 109 22.18 12.88 -2.29
C GLY A 109 21.89 12.39 -0.87
N GLU A 110 21.16 13.16 -0.05
CA GLU A 110 20.75 12.73 1.27
C GLU A 110 19.79 11.54 1.20
N THR A 111 19.90 10.63 2.17
CA THR A 111 19.02 9.47 2.29
C THR A 111 18.20 9.54 3.56
N ASP A 112 17.00 8.98 3.52
CA ASP A 112 16.10 8.96 4.66
C ASP A 112 15.31 7.65 4.72
N ALA A 113 14.80 7.32 5.91
CA ALA A 113 14.02 6.13 6.20
C ALA A 113 12.66 6.53 6.78
N LEU A 114 11.66 6.61 5.91
CA LEU A 114 10.36 7.19 6.20
C LEU A 114 9.40 6.17 6.83
N MET A 115 8.71 6.59 7.88
CA MET A 115 7.59 5.85 8.46
C MET A 115 6.28 6.22 7.73
N SER A 116 5.25 5.37 7.85
CA SER A 116 3.99 5.56 7.11
C SER A 116 3.35 6.93 7.40
N GLY A 117 2.91 7.63 6.34
CA GLY A 117 2.17 8.91 6.44
C GLY A 117 2.77 10.04 5.60
N GLU A 118 4.03 9.89 5.17
CA GLU A 118 4.81 10.98 4.58
C GLU A 118 5.07 10.82 3.07
N VAL A 119 4.47 9.83 2.39
CA VAL A 119 4.83 9.52 1.00
C VAL A 119 3.63 9.59 0.09
N ARG A 120 3.75 10.39 -0.98
CA ARG A 120 2.82 10.38 -2.11
C ARG A 120 3.54 9.86 -3.35
N VAL A 121 2.96 8.85 -3.96
CA VAL A 121 3.44 8.35 -5.25
C VAL A 121 3.06 9.37 -6.30
N VAL A 122 4.07 9.88 -7.02
CA VAL A 122 3.82 10.72 -8.19
C VAL A 122 3.55 9.78 -9.36
N PRO A 123 2.42 9.91 -10.06
CA PRO A 123 2.22 9.17 -11.30
C PRO A 123 3.40 9.45 -12.24
N GLU A 124 3.93 8.41 -12.89
CA GLU A 124 4.89 8.62 -13.97
C GLU A 124 4.27 9.60 -14.96
N ARG A 125 4.99 10.69 -15.29
CA ARG A 125 4.57 11.53 -16.41
C ARG A 125 4.51 10.61 -17.62
N GLY A 126 3.31 10.41 -18.16
CA GLY A 126 3.14 9.70 -19.42
C GLY A 126 4.16 10.26 -20.41
N GLY A 127 5.08 9.40 -20.85
CA GLY A 127 5.94 9.71 -21.97
C GLY A 127 5.06 10.08 -23.14
N ALA A 128 5.35 11.23 -23.75
CA ALA A 128 4.75 11.66 -25.00
C ALA A 128 4.92 10.61 -26.11
#